data_AF-A0A9N9AKD1-F1
#
_entry.id   AF-A0A9N9AKD1-F1
#
_cell.length_a   1.000
_cell.length_b   1.000
_cell.length_c   1.000
_cell.angle_alpha   90.00
_cell.angle_beta   90.00
_cell.angle_gamma   90.00
#
_symmetry.space_group_name_H-M   'P 1'
#
loop_
_entity.id
_entity.type
_entity.pdbx_description
1 polymer ?
#
loop_
_entity_poly.entity_id
_entity_poly.type
_entity_poly.pdbx_seq_one_letter_code
_entity_poly.pdbx_strand_id
1 'polypeptide(L)'
;MGRQYWADYPELFADIVKPNIEIDRAVNVLRWFVSTLYGSFASRKDKEKIEKKPFNPILGEQFIARWKDANDCGETVLFSEQVSHHPPVSAIYLENQKAGISANGHTGQKSQFRATAARIDVIQIGHVIVRLRDYPEQYLITLPSLQILGLWKGAPYVELSGTSYIQSQNYNIRIDFSGKGWISGEKHSFTGVIRSNDSTDPLLTATGVWDGKSTLENHLDRKKTPFFNVAKPKTEPIIAPEDEQDPIESRRLWRYVANAINEGDFATASQLKAEIEQRQRDKVKNGEETILRFFDWVENDTVKNNLEELISGPRDDRYVERGSWIYKRLSFAK
;
A
#
# COMPACT_ATOMS: atom_id res chain seq x y z
N MET A 1 -4.78 12.30 2.42
CA MET A 1 -4.72 11.16 1.49
C MET A 1 -3.63 10.20 1.92
N GLY A 2 -3.91 8.90 1.97
CA GLY A 2 -2.92 7.87 2.32
C GLY A 2 -2.27 7.15 1.13
N ARG A 3 -2.38 7.70 -0.09
CA ARG A 3 -1.99 7.01 -1.32
C ARG A 3 -0.50 7.14 -1.64
N GLN A 4 0.17 8.16 -1.10
CA GLN A 4 1.59 8.45 -1.37
C GLN A 4 2.58 7.51 -0.67
N TYR A 5 2.15 6.77 0.36
CA TYR A 5 3.06 6.05 1.27
C TYR A 5 3.84 4.90 0.63
N TRP A 6 3.42 4.44 -0.55
CA TRP A 6 4.16 3.47 -1.37
C TRP A 6 5.50 4.00 -1.91
N ALA A 7 5.71 5.32 -1.87
CA ALA A 7 6.92 5.99 -2.32
C ALA A 7 7.52 6.93 -1.26
N ASP A 8 7.27 6.71 0.04
CA ASP A 8 7.93 7.48 1.11
C ASP A 8 9.48 7.34 1.05
N TYR A 9 9.96 6.22 0.49
CA TYR A 9 11.38 5.88 0.28
C TYR A 9 11.61 5.46 -1.19
N PRO A 10 11.65 6.41 -2.15
CA PRO A 10 11.77 6.12 -3.58
C PRO A 10 13.06 5.35 -3.92
N GLU A 11 14.13 5.55 -3.14
CA GLU A 11 15.39 4.83 -3.28
C GLU A 11 15.25 3.34 -2.99
N LEU A 12 14.43 2.95 -2.00
CA LEU A 12 14.22 1.52 -1.70
C LEU A 12 13.44 0.82 -2.82
N PHE A 13 12.55 1.54 -3.50
CA PHE A 13 11.85 1.03 -4.67
C PHE A 13 12.83 0.85 -5.85
N ALA A 14 13.62 1.89 -6.17
CA ALA A 14 14.61 1.82 -7.24
C ALA A 14 15.72 0.79 -6.98
N ASP A 15 16.11 0.58 -5.72
CA ASP A 15 17.16 -0.37 -5.33
C ASP A 15 16.78 -1.84 -5.59
N ILE A 16 15.50 -2.15 -5.81
CA ILE A 16 15.02 -3.51 -6.10
C ILE A 16 15.75 -4.11 -7.31
N VAL A 17 16.06 -3.32 -8.34
CA VAL A 17 16.71 -3.81 -9.56
C VAL A 17 18.23 -3.92 -9.45
N LYS A 18 18.87 -3.36 -8.40
CA LYS A 18 20.34 -3.26 -8.33
C LYS A 18 21.05 -4.62 -8.18
N PRO A 19 20.57 -5.57 -7.36
CA PRO A 19 21.25 -6.86 -7.21
C PRO A 19 21.17 -7.73 -8.46
N ASN A 20 22.28 -8.39 -8.81
CA ASN A 20 22.34 -9.36 -9.91
C ASN A 20 21.69 -10.71 -9.56
N ILE A 21 21.59 -11.05 -8.27
CA ILE A 21 21.03 -12.31 -7.79
C ILE A 21 19.56 -12.10 -7.40
N GLU A 22 18.67 -12.97 -7.87
CA GLU A 22 17.21 -12.82 -7.68
C GLU A 22 16.79 -12.80 -6.21
N ILE A 23 17.41 -13.61 -5.34
CA ILE A 23 17.07 -13.63 -3.92
C ILE A 23 17.31 -12.28 -3.24
N ASP A 24 18.39 -11.57 -3.63
CA ASP A 24 18.68 -10.24 -3.10
C ASP A 24 17.66 -9.22 -3.59
N ARG A 25 17.18 -9.36 -4.84
CA ARG A 25 16.07 -8.54 -5.34
C ARG A 25 14.78 -8.83 -4.59
N ALA A 26 14.46 -10.10 -4.30
CA ALA A 26 13.31 -10.48 -3.49
C ALA A 26 13.38 -9.89 -2.07
N VAL A 27 14.57 -9.90 -1.45
CA VAL A 27 14.84 -9.22 -0.16
C VAL A 27 14.61 -7.71 -0.27
N ASN A 28 14.99 -7.08 -1.39
CA ASN A 28 14.74 -5.65 -1.62
C ASN A 28 13.24 -5.36 -1.80
N VAL A 29 12.47 -6.23 -2.48
CA VAL A 29 11.00 -6.10 -2.58
C VAL A 29 10.36 -6.16 -1.19
N LEU A 30 10.78 -7.11 -0.34
CA LEU A 30 10.33 -7.16 1.05
C LEU A 30 10.69 -5.88 1.82
N ARG A 31 11.91 -5.37 1.65
CA ARG A 31 12.36 -4.17 2.35
C ARG A 31 11.54 -2.95 1.94
N TRP A 32 11.29 -2.78 0.64
CA TRP A 32 10.43 -1.74 0.12
C TRP A 32 9.01 -1.88 0.68
N PHE A 33 8.40 -3.06 0.59
CA PHE A 33 7.06 -3.30 1.13
C PHE A 33 6.95 -2.95 2.62
N VAL A 34 7.88 -3.42 3.45
CA VAL A 34 7.92 -3.10 4.90
C VAL A 34 8.06 -1.60 5.12
N SER A 35 8.84 -0.89 4.29
CA SER A 35 9.00 0.56 4.40
C SER A 35 7.70 1.35 4.18
N THR A 36 6.73 0.79 3.44
CA THR A 36 5.43 1.42 3.17
C THR A 36 4.46 1.34 4.35
N LEU A 37 4.67 0.40 5.28
CA LEU A 37 3.68 0.04 6.31
C LEU A 37 3.47 1.17 7.33
N TYR A 38 4.55 1.75 7.83
CA TYR A 38 4.46 2.86 8.78
C TYR A 38 3.73 4.07 8.18
N GLY A 39 4.07 4.47 6.95
CA GLY A 39 3.36 5.52 6.23
C GLY A 39 1.86 5.24 6.16
N SER A 40 1.51 4.03 5.71
CA SER A 40 0.14 3.58 5.48
C SER A 40 -0.72 3.50 6.74
N PHE A 41 -0.15 3.02 7.85
CA PHE A 41 -0.92 2.56 9.01
C PHE A 41 -0.60 3.25 10.34
N ALA A 42 0.53 3.95 10.46
CA ALA A 42 0.93 4.56 11.73
C ALA A 42 1.27 6.06 11.65
N SER A 43 1.60 6.60 10.48
CA SER A 43 2.09 7.99 10.34
C SER A 43 1.12 9.08 10.81
N ARG A 44 -0.19 8.80 10.80
CA ARG A 44 -1.22 9.73 11.26
C ARG A 44 -1.16 9.96 12.77
N LYS A 45 -0.71 8.97 13.54
CA LYS A 45 -0.50 9.09 14.98
C LYS A 45 0.55 10.15 15.31
N ASP A 46 1.57 10.32 14.49
CA ASP A 46 2.66 11.25 14.78
C ASP A 46 2.31 12.70 14.41
N LYS A 47 1.44 12.88 13.41
CA LYS A 47 0.95 14.22 13.01
C LYS A 47 -0.26 14.68 13.83
N GLU A 48 -1.19 13.77 14.13
CA GLU A 48 -2.50 14.12 14.69
C GLU A 48 -2.78 13.50 16.07
N LYS A 49 -1.80 12.80 16.67
CA LYS A 49 -1.85 12.09 17.97
C LYS A 49 -2.86 10.93 18.04
N ILE A 50 -3.85 10.86 17.16
CA ILE A 50 -4.92 9.85 17.11
C ILE A 50 -5.23 9.51 15.65
N GLU A 51 -5.52 8.24 15.36
CA GLU A 51 -6.02 7.81 14.04
C GLU A 51 -7.39 8.45 13.75
N LYS A 52 -7.50 9.23 12.67
CA LYS A 52 -8.77 9.83 12.21
C LYS A 52 -9.26 9.18 10.93
N LYS A 53 -10.59 9.19 10.75
CA LYS A 53 -11.25 8.71 9.53
C LYS A 53 -10.79 9.56 8.33
N PRO A 54 -10.16 8.97 7.30
CA PRO A 54 -9.82 9.71 6.09
C PRO A 54 -11.09 10.12 5.31
N PHE A 55 -10.97 11.11 4.42
CA PHE A 55 -12.02 11.38 3.42
C PHE A 55 -12.27 10.12 2.59
N ASN A 56 -13.55 9.82 2.32
CA ASN A 56 -13.93 8.77 1.39
C ASN A 56 -13.82 9.35 -0.03
N PRO A 57 -12.87 8.90 -0.87
CA PRO A 57 -12.68 9.51 -2.17
C PRO A 57 -13.90 9.33 -3.09
N ILE A 58 -14.14 10.32 -3.94
CA ILE A 58 -15.20 10.24 -4.96
C ILE A 58 -14.75 9.37 -6.14
N LEU A 59 -15.68 8.79 -6.90
CA LEU A 59 -15.33 8.05 -8.12
C LEU A 59 -14.56 8.96 -9.10
N GLY A 60 -13.46 8.46 -9.66
CA GLY A 60 -12.57 9.20 -10.55
C GLY A 60 -11.61 10.18 -9.84
N GLU A 61 -11.60 10.25 -8.50
CA GLU A 61 -10.67 11.13 -7.77
C GLU A 61 -9.22 10.74 -8.00
N GLN A 62 -8.41 11.70 -8.48
CA GLN A 62 -7.02 11.48 -8.87
C GLN A 62 -6.05 11.99 -7.81
N PHE A 63 -4.89 11.34 -7.66
CA PHE A 63 -3.77 11.86 -6.90
C PHE A 63 -2.48 11.53 -7.66
N ILE A 64 -1.73 12.58 -8.02
CA ILE A 64 -0.50 12.47 -8.80
C ILE A 64 0.62 13.08 -7.96
N ALA A 65 1.71 12.33 -7.81
CA ALA A 65 2.87 12.77 -7.06
C ALA A 65 4.16 12.33 -7.75
N ARG A 66 5.24 13.08 -7.54
CA ARG A 66 6.57 12.73 -8.05
C ARG A 66 7.61 12.89 -6.96
N TRP A 67 8.61 12.05 -6.98
CA TRP A 67 9.80 12.17 -6.16
C TRP A 67 10.95 12.43 -7.11
N LYS A 68 11.56 13.61 -7.01
CA LYS A 68 12.77 13.96 -7.77
C LYS A 68 13.87 12.94 -7.48
N ASP A 69 14.87 12.91 -8.37
CA ASP A 69 16.05 12.07 -8.26
C ASP A 69 16.79 12.30 -6.92
N ALA A 70 16.36 11.59 -5.89
CA ALA A 70 16.96 11.56 -4.57
C ALA A 70 17.97 10.41 -4.56
N ASN A 71 19.21 10.68 -4.14
CA ASN A 71 20.26 9.67 -4.08
C ASN A 71 20.60 8.99 -5.43
N ASP A 72 20.47 9.72 -6.55
CA ASP A 72 20.79 9.26 -7.91
C ASP A 72 19.96 8.05 -8.39
N CYS A 73 18.82 7.76 -7.74
CA CYS A 73 17.95 6.63 -8.08
C CYS A 73 16.98 6.91 -9.24
N GLY A 74 16.93 8.14 -9.76
CA GLY A 74 15.99 8.58 -10.79
C GLY A 74 14.66 9.07 -10.22
N GLU A 75 13.87 9.73 -11.08
CA GLU A 75 12.51 10.19 -10.72
C GLU A 75 11.57 9.00 -10.56
N THR A 76 10.84 8.98 -9.45
CA THR A 76 9.72 8.06 -9.22
C THR A 76 8.41 8.84 -9.34
N VAL A 77 7.50 8.38 -10.20
CA VAL A 77 6.17 8.97 -10.38
C VAL A 77 5.09 8.05 -9.83
N LEU A 78 4.06 8.63 -9.24
CA LEU A 78 2.88 7.93 -8.72
C LEU A 78 1.62 8.49 -9.36
N PHE A 79 0.79 7.61 -9.88
CA PHE A 79 -0.58 7.88 -10.30
C PHE A 79 -1.52 7.07 -9.42
N SER A 80 -2.56 7.72 -8.89
CA SER A 80 -3.62 7.04 -8.18
C SER A 80 -4.97 7.57 -8.62
N GLU A 81 -5.95 6.67 -8.69
CA GLU A 81 -7.32 6.99 -9.07
C GLU A 81 -8.29 6.18 -8.21
N GLN A 82 -9.39 6.80 -7.78
CA GLN A 82 -10.49 6.07 -7.18
C GLN A 82 -11.31 5.41 -8.28
N VAL A 83 -11.13 4.11 -8.45
CA VAL A 83 -11.70 3.31 -9.55
C VAL A 83 -13.05 2.69 -9.20
N SER A 84 -13.42 2.67 -7.92
CA SER A 84 -14.75 2.30 -7.46
C SER A 84 -15.12 3.04 -6.18
N HIS A 85 -16.40 3.39 -6.00
CA HIS A 85 -16.91 4.04 -4.80
C HIS A 85 -17.73 3.09 -3.90
N HIS A 86 -18.42 2.11 -4.50
CA HIS A 86 -19.24 1.12 -3.80
C HIS A 86 -18.98 -0.30 -4.35
N PRO A 87 -18.04 -1.06 -3.75
CA PRO A 87 -17.19 -0.72 -2.60
C PRO A 87 -16.06 0.27 -2.97
N PRO A 88 -15.48 1.01 -2.01
CA PRO A 88 -14.38 1.92 -2.29
C PRO A 88 -13.11 1.15 -2.66
N VAL A 89 -12.57 1.44 -3.85
CA VAL A 89 -11.30 0.90 -4.35
C VAL A 89 -10.47 2.02 -4.96
N SER A 90 -9.21 2.14 -4.53
CA SER A 90 -8.21 3.01 -5.15
C SER A 90 -7.20 2.16 -5.91
N ALA A 91 -6.94 2.50 -7.17
CA ALA A 91 -5.83 1.95 -7.94
C ALA A 91 -4.60 2.86 -7.82
N ILE A 92 -3.41 2.25 -7.92
CA ILE A 92 -2.11 2.92 -7.86
C ILE A 92 -1.18 2.38 -8.95
N TYR A 93 -0.36 3.26 -9.47
CA TYR A 93 0.76 2.94 -10.35
C TYR A 93 1.97 3.76 -9.93
N LEU A 94 3.07 3.08 -9.62
CA LEU A 94 4.37 3.68 -9.37
C LEU A 94 5.33 3.28 -10.48
N GLU A 95 6.18 4.21 -10.90
CA GLU A 95 7.15 3.95 -11.95
C GLU A 95 8.43 4.76 -11.71
N ASN A 96 9.56 4.10 -11.92
CA ASN A 96 10.85 4.77 -12.07
C ASN A 96 11.50 4.26 -13.36
N GLN A 97 11.47 5.12 -14.39
CA GLN A 97 11.95 4.78 -15.74
C GLN A 97 13.48 4.58 -15.78
N LYS A 98 14.24 5.41 -15.04
CA LYS A 98 15.71 5.32 -14.98
C LYS A 98 16.14 3.97 -14.41
N ALA A 99 15.56 3.60 -13.26
CA ALA A 99 15.82 2.32 -12.60
C ALA A 99 15.18 1.13 -13.36
N GLY A 100 14.18 1.35 -14.20
CA GLY A 100 13.52 0.27 -14.96
C GLY A 100 12.62 -0.59 -14.09
N ILE A 101 11.85 0.03 -13.19
CA ILE A 101 10.91 -0.66 -12.30
C ILE A 101 9.55 0.01 -12.29
N SER A 102 8.48 -0.79 -12.22
CA SER A 102 7.13 -0.31 -11.96
C SER A 102 6.37 -1.20 -10.97
N ALA A 103 5.40 -0.62 -10.28
CA ALA A 103 4.47 -1.32 -9.41
C ALA A 103 3.04 -0.88 -9.73
N ASN A 104 2.19 -1.82 -10.10
CA ASN A 104 0.77 -1.59 -10.31
C ASN A 104 -0.02 -2.34 -9.24
N GLY A 105 -1.00 -1.69 -8.64
CA GLY A 105 -1.86 -2.36 -7.68
C GLY A 105 -3.14 -1.61 -7.43
N HIS A 106 -3.99 -2.19 -6.61
CA HIS A 106 -5.19 -1.53 -6.13
C HIS A 106 -5.48 -1.99 -4.71
N THR A 107 -6.28 -1.22 -3.99
CA THR A 107 -6.69 -1.56 -2.63
C THR A 107 -8.11 -1.11 -2.37
N GLY A 108 -8.89 -2.00 -1.77
CA GLY A 108 -10.18 -1.74 -1.16
C GLY A 108 -10.21 -2.30 0.26
N GLN A 109 -11.25 -1.98 1.01
CA GLN A 109 -11.37 -2.42 2.40
C GLN A 109 -12.79 -2.90 2.70
N LYS A 110 -12.87 -3.99 3.46
CA LYS A 110 -14.11 -4.45 4.10
C LYS A 110 -13.91 -4.49 5.59
N SER A 111 -14.73 -3.75 6.31
CA SER A 111 -14.64 -3.63 7.76
C SER A 111 -15.84 -4.27 8.46
N GLN A 112 -15.59 -4.97 9.57
CA GLN A 112 -16.61 -5.50 10.46
C GLN A 112 -16.35 -5.04 11.90
N PHE A 113 -17.33 -4.38 12.51
CA PHE A 113 -17.26 -4.01 13.92
C PHE A 113 -17.52 -5.24 14.82
N ARG A 114 -16.63 -5.47 15.79
CA ARG A 114 -16.72 -6.52 16.79
C ARG A 114 -17.02 -5.91 18.16
N ALA A 115 -18.31 -5.78 18.49
CA ALA A 115 -18.75 -5.11 19.71
C ALA A 115 -18.16 -5.72 21.00
N THR A 116 -18.11 -7.05 21.09
CA THR A 116 -17.59 -7.77 22.28
C THR A 116 -16.11 -7.55 22.54
N ALA A 117 -15.32 -7.31 21.49
CA ALA A 117 -13.89 -7.01 21.59
C ALA A 117 -13.58 -5.52 21.41
N ALA A 118 -14.62 -4.69 21.20
CA ALA A 118 -14.56 -3.29 20.76
C ALA A 118 -13.36 -2.97 19.85
N ARG A 119 -13.36 -3.67 18.73
CA ARG A 119 -12.42 -3.45 17.64
C ARG A 119 -13.15 -3.46 16.31
N ILE A 120 -12.49 -2.95 15.28
CA ILE A 120 -12.92 -3.10 13.89
C ILE A 120 -11.93 -4.04 13.22
N ASP A 121 -12.42 -5.18 12.72
CA ASP A 121 -11.64 -6.06 11.85
C ASP A 121 -11.73 -5.50 10.42
N VAL A 122 -10.61 -5.35 9.73
CA VAL A 122 -10.55 -4.85 8.36
C VAL A 122 -9.77 -5.84 7.51
N ILE A 123 -10.42 -6.31 6.45
CA ILE A 123 -9.78 -7.10 5.40
C ILE A 123 -9.41 -6.12 4.29
N GLN A 124 -8.14 -6.12 3.90
CA GLN A 124 -7.71 -5.43 2.70
C GLN A 124 -7.97 -6.31 1.50
N ILE A 125 -8.69 -5.75 0.55
CA ILE A 125 -8.85 -6.28 -0.79
C ILE A 125 -7.76 -5.59 -1.61
N GLY A 126 -7.11 -6.33 -2.48
CA GLY A 126 -6.17 -5.82 -3.44
C GLY A 126 -4.87 -6.60 -3.42
N HIS A 127 -4.06 -6.30 -4.42
CA HIS A 127 -2.69 -6.78 -4.53
C HIS A 127 -1.84 -5.75 -5.28
N VAL A 128 -0.53 -5.96 -5.27
CA VAL A 128 0.43 -5.18 -6.05
C VAL A 128 1.30 -6.14 -6.87
N ILE A 129 1.48 -5.84 -8.14
CA ILE A 129 2.43 -6.50 -9.03
C ILE A 129 3.62 -5.56 -9.29
N VAL A 130 4.82 -5.99 -8.91
CA VAL A 130 6.08 -5.32 -9.25
C VAL A 130 6.67 -5.96 -10.50
N ARG A 131 7.08 -5.13 -11.46
CA ARG A 131 7.69 -5.53 -12.74
C ARG A 131 9.05 -4.87 -12.91
N LEU A 132 10.04 -5.65 -13.33
CA LEU A 132 11.40 -5.20 -13.59
C LEU A 132 11.64 -5.23 -15.10
N ARG A 133 12.25 -4.18 -15.67
CA ARG A 133 12.55 -4.09 -17.11
C ARG A 133 13.57 -5.14 -17.53
N ASP A 134 14.63 -5.27 -16.74
CA ASP A 134 15.86 -5.96 -17.15
C ASP A 134 15.93 -7.41 -16.63
N TYR A 135 14.92 -7.84 -15.86
CA TYR A 135 14.83 -9.19 -15.28
C TYR A 135 13.49 -9.85 -15.64
N PRO A 136 13.44 -11.20 -15.72
CA PRO A 136 12.22 -11.92 -16.11
C PRO A 136 11.21 -12.06 -14.98
N GLU A 137 11.63 -12.02 -13.73
CA GLU A 137 10.73 -12.23 -12.60
C GLU A 137 9.79 -11.05 -12.34
N GLN A 138 8.64 -11.38 -11.76
CA GLN A 138 7.62 -10.45 -11.32
C GLN A 138 7.24 -10.80 -9.89
N TYR A 139 6.81 -9.82 -9.10
CA TYR A 139 6.47 -10.05 -7.70
C TYR A 139 5.01 -9.68 -7.43
N LEU A 140 4.23 -10.66 -6.99
CA LEU A 140 2.89 -10.46 -6.45
C LEU A 140 3.00 -10.21 -4.96
N ILE A 141 2.45 -9.09 -4.48
CA ILE A 141 2.37 -8.72 -3.06
C ILE A 141 0.91 -8.73 -2.64
N THR A 142 0.56 -9.53 -1.64
CA THR A 142 -0.77 -9.52 -1.02
C THR A 142 -0.81 -8.59 0.20
N LEU A 143 -1.94 -7.93 0.41
CA LEU A 143 -2.09 -6.92 1.46
C LEU A 143 -2.48 -7.55 2.81
N PRO A 144 -1.99 -7.02 3.95
CA PRO A 144 -2.28 -7.59 5.25
C PRO A 144 -3.70 -7.28 5.70
N SER A 145 -4.29 -8.14 6.53
CA SER A 145 -5.45 -7.75 7.33
C SER A 145 -5.03 -6.79 8.44
N LEU A 146 -5.97 -5.99 8.96
CA LEU A 146 -5.69 -5.11 10.09
C LEU A 146 -6.85 -5.05 11.08
N GLN A 147 -6.54 -4.62 12.29
CA GLN A 147 -7.50 -4.38 13.36
C GLN A 147 -7.37 -2.93 13.84
N ILE A 148 -8.50 -2.25 14.02
CA ILE A 148 -8.55 -0.97 14.72
C ILE A 148 -8.86 -1.27 16.19
N LEU A 149 -7.84 -1.13 17.03
CA LEU A 149 -7.87 -1.42 18.46
C LEU A 149 -7.95 -0.13 19.29
N GLY A 150 -8.18 -0.25 20.60
CA GLY A 150 -8.12 0.90 21.52
C GLY A 150 -9.37 1.79 21.54
N LEU A 151 -10.48 1.36 20.93
CA LEU A 151 -11.72 2.14 20.83
C LEU A 151 -12.29 2.55 22.20
N TRP A 152 -12.38 1.63 23.16
CA TRP A 152 -12.84 1.95 24.53
C TRP A 152 -11.98 2.98 25.26
N LYS A 153 -10.68 3.06 24.93
CA LYS A 153 -9.74 3.98 25.57
C LYS A 153 -9.72 5.35 24.90
N GLY A 154 -10.56 5.57 23.88
CA GLY A 154 -10.57 6.82 23.10
C GLY A 154 -9.28 7.07 22.32
N ALA A 155 -8.45 6.04 22.12
CA ALA A 155 -7.15 6.13 21.46
C ALA A 155 -7.05 5.04 20.37
N PRO A 156 -7.83 5.15 19.28
CA PRO A 156 -7.78 4.20 18.17
C PRO A 156 -6.38 4.11 17.57
N TYR A 157 -5.93 2.89 17.28
CA TYR A 157 -4.70 2.61 16.55
C TYR A 157 -4.86 1.38 15.67
N VAL A 158 -4.09 1.34 14.58
CA VAL A 158 -4.05 0.21 13.66
C VAL A 158 -3.04 -0.83 14.15
N GLU A 159 -3.42 -2.10 14.10
CA GLU A 159 -2.55 -3.25 14.30
C GLU A 159 -2.67 -4.17 13.08
N LEU A 160 -1.55 -4.46 12.40
CA LEU A 160 -1.54 -5.41 11.29
C LEU A 160 -1.67 -6.85 11.83
N SER A 161 -2.33 -7.72 11.06
CA SER A 161 -2.62 -9.08 11.47
C SER A 161 -2.68 -10.02 10.27
N GLY A 162 -2.63 -11.33 10.54
CA GLY A 162 -2.67 -12.35 9.50
C GLY A 162 -1.36 -12.43 8.73
N THR A 163 -1.46 -12.89 7.48
CA THR A 163 -0.30 -13.22 6.64
C THR A 163 -0.39 -12.49 5.31
N SER A 164 0.71 -11.83 4.91
CA SER A 164 0.94 -11.37 3.55
C SER A 164 1.94 -12.29 2.85
N TYR A 165 1.90 -12.30 1.51
CA TYR A 165 2.83 -13.02 0.68
C TYR A 165 3.50 -12.06 -0.31
N ILE A 166 4.80 -12.28 -0.55
CA ILE A 166 5.49 -11.79 -1.74
C ILE A 166 5.92 -13.01 -2.54
N GLN A 167 5.36 -13.18 -3.73
CA GLN A 167 5.55 -14.38 -4.55
C GLN A 167 6.18 -13.99 -5.89
N SER A 168 7.30 -14.63 -6.22
CA SER A 168 7.91 -14.62 -7.56
C SER A 168 7.94 -16.03 -8.15
N GLN A 169 8.47 -16.17 -9.35
CA GLN A 169 8.61 -17.45 -10.05
C GLN A 169 9.50 -18.44 -9.28
N ASN A 170 10.56 -17.97 -8.61
CA ASN A 170 11.53 -18.84 -7.94
C ASN A 170 11.54 -18.71 -6.40
N TYR A 171 11.04 -17.61 -5.84
CA TYR A 171 11.05 -17.37 -4.39
C TYR A 171 9.67 -17.01 -3.84
N ASN A 172 9.43 -17.39 -2.58
CA ASN A 172 8.28 -16.98 -1.80
C ASN A 172 8.72 -16.34 -0.50
N ILE A 173 7.98 -15.33 -0.07
CA ILE A 173 8.16 -14.66 1.20
C ILE A 173 6.83 -14.68 1.93
N ARG A 174 6.78 -15.37 3.06
CA ARG A 174 5.64 -15.37 3.97
C ARG A 174 5.88 -14.33 5.06
N ILE A 175 4.97 -13.38 5.21
CA ILE A 175 5.07 -12.29 6.20
C ILE A 175 3.93 -12.44 7.20
N ASP A 176 4.26 -12.86 8.42
CA ASP A 176 3.28 -12.99 9.51
C ASP A 176 3.33 -11.74 10.39
N PHE A 177 2.17 -11.10 10.58
CA PHE A 177 2.01 -9.92 11.43
C PHE A 177 1.41 -10.28 12.78
N SER A 178 1.94 -9.70 13.85
CA SER A 178 1.45 -9.89 15.20
C SER A 178 1.57 -8.63 16.05
N GLY A 179 0.74 -8.55 17.09
CA GLY A 179 0.74 -7.44 18.03
C GLY A 179 0.81 -7.92 19.48
N LYS A 180 0.64 -6.98 20.40
CA LYS A 180 0.70 -7.24 21.85
C LYS A 180 -0.27 -8.36 22.26
N GLY A 181 0.26 -9.42 22.88
CA GLY A 181 -0.50 -10.59 23.34
C GLY A 181 -0.19 -11.90 22.60
N TRP A 182 0.60 -11.85 21.51
CA TRP A 182 1.24 -13.02 20.91
C TRP A 182 2.59 -13.34 21.57
N ILE A 183 3.19 -14.51 21.27
CA ILE A 183 4.41 -15.04 21.91
C ILE A 183 5.57 -14.01 21.99
N SER A 184 5.65 -13.06 21.05
CA SER A 184 6.67 -11.99 21.01
C SER A 184 6.35 -10.74 21.84
N GLY A 185 5.12 -10.53 22.31
CA GLY A 185 4.72 -9.47 23.24
C GLY A 185 4.78 -8.00 22.74
N GLU A 186 5.51 -7.71 21.67
CA GLU A 186 5.70 -6.36 21.12
C GLU A 186 4.59 -6.00 20.11
N LYS A 187 4.10 -4.75 20.17
CA LYS A 187 3.16 -4.24 19.16
C LYS A 187 3.85 -4.15 17.81
N HIS A 188 3.09 -4.26 16.73
CA HIS A 188 3.56 -3.97 15.38
C HIS A 188 4.68 -4.91 14.90
N SER A 189 4.72 -6.13 15.46
CA SER A 189 5.72 -7.14 15.11
C SER A 189 5.43 -7.75 13.73
N PHE A 190 6.49 -8.11 13.02
CA PHE A 190 6.41 -8.95 11.83
C PHE A 190 7.57 -9.95 11.74
N THR A 191 7.30 -11.06 11.07
CA THR A 191 8.30 -12.06 10.67
C THR A 191 8.13 -12.37 9.19
N GLY A 192 9.09 -11.98 8.35
CA GLY A 192 9.15 -12.28 6.93
C GLY A 192 10.15 -13.40 6.64
N VAL A 193 9.68 -14.58 6.25
CA VAL A 193 10.53 -15.73 5.94
C VAL A 193 10.64 -15.92 4.44
N ILE A 194 11.87 -15.84 3.92
CA ILE A 194 12.21 -15.99 2.50
C ILE A 194 12.65 -17.43 2.22
N ARG A 195 12.06 -18.05 1.20
CA ARG A 195 12.36 -19.41 0.74
C ARG A 195 12.45 -19.48 -0.78
N SER A 196 13.16 -20.49 -1.27
CA SER A 196 12.96 -20.96 -2.65
C SER A 196 11.59 -21.64 -2.77
N ASN A 197 10.96 -21.60 -3.94
CA ASN A 197 9.65 -22.22 -4.16
C ASN A 197 9.69 -23.76 -4.10
N ASP A 198 10.84 -24.35 -4.35
CA ASP A 198 11.07 -25.80 -4.31
C ASP A 198 11.44 -26.33 -2.91
N SER A 199 11.52 -25.45 -1.90
CA SER A 199 11.96 -25.82 -0.55
C SER A 199 11.12 -25.18 0.54
N THR A 200 10.92 -25.92 1.64
CA THR A 200 10.29 -25.40 2.87
C THR A 200 11.33 -24.83 3.85
N ASP A 201 12.62 -24.98 3.56
CA ASP A 201 13.70 -24.49 4.41
C ASP A 201 13.87 -22.97 4.28
N PRO A 202 13.91 -22.23 5.40
CA PRO A 202 14.13 -20.79 5.35
C PRO A 202 15.55 -20.46 4.91
N LEU A 203 15.68 -19.60 3.89
CA LEU A 203 16.97 -19.07 3.43
C LEU A 203 17.35 -17.83 4.24
N LEU A 204 16.40 -16.90 4.38
CA LEU A 204 16.55 -15.69 5.18
C LEU A 204 15.29 -15.43 6.00
N THR A 205 15.45 -14.75 7.13
CA THR A 205 14.32 -14.31 7.97
C THR A 205 14.49 -12.86 8.39
N ALA A 206 13.56 -12.00 7.99
CA ALA A 206 13.44 -10.62 8.46
C ALA A 206 12.51 -10.57 9.69
N THR A 207 12.96 -9.98 10.79
CA THR A 207 12.16 -9.85 12.02
C THR A 207 12.31 -8.47 12.64
N GLY A 208 11.25 -7.98 13.27
CA GLY A 208 11.26 -6.73 14.04
C GLY A 208 9.87 -6.11 14.11
N VAL A 209 9.83 -4.79 14.23
CA VAL A 209 8.59 -4.02 14.22
C VAL A 209 8.48 -3.15 12.96
N TRP A 210 7.31 -3.15 12.32
CA TRP A 210 7.10 -2.46 11.04
C TRP A 210 6.97 -0.94 11.17
N ASP A 211 6.81 -0.43 12.40
CA ASP A 211 6.84 0.99 12.74
C ASP A 211 8.18 1.44 13.36
N GLY A 212 9.20 0.58 13.37
CA GLY A 212 10.48 0.86 14.00
C GLY A 212 11.66 0.17 13.30
N LYS A 213 12.37 -0.69 14.02
CA LYS A 213 13.60 -1.36 13.54
C LYS A 213 13.36 -2.84 13.27
N SER A 214 14.07 -3.35 12.27
CA SER A 214 14.08 -4.76 11.91
C SER A 214 15.48 -5.24 11.54
N THR A 215 15.66 -6.56 11.59
CA THR A 215 16.91 -7.26 11.26
C THR A 215 16.65 -8.37 10.26
N LEU A 216 17.67 -8.76 9.50
CA LEU A 216 17.68 -9.86 8.55
C LEU A 216 18.71 -10.90 9.00
N GLU A 217 18.25 -12.12 9.25
CA GLU A 217 19.09 -13.29 9.53
C GLU A 217 19.29 -14.10 8.25
N ASN A 218 20.53 -14.44 7.93
CA ASN A 218 20.85 -15.46 6.93
C ASN A 218 21.00 -16.81 7.63
N HIS A 219 20.25 -17.83 7.19
CA HIS A 219 20.23 -19.14 7.85
C HIS A 219 21.46 -20.01 7.55
N LEU A 220 22.21 -19.70 6.48
CA LEU A 220 23.43 -20.41 6.12
C LEU A 220 24.57 -20.13 7.11
N ASP A 221 24.80 -18.85 7.42
CA ASP A 221 25.91 -18.39 8.26
C ASP A 221 25.48 -17.86 9.64
N ARG A 222 24.16 -17.81 9.90
CA ARG A 222 23.54 -17.25 11.12
C ARG A 222 23.83 -15.78 11.37
N LYS A 223 24.32 -15.06 10.35
CA LYS A 223 24.63 -13.64 10.46
C LYS A 223 23.34 -12.82 10.52
N LYS A 224 23.24 -11.95 11.52
CA LYS A 224 22.17 -10.95 11.64
C LYS A 224 22.67 -9.57 11.23
N THR A 225 21.91 -8.90 10.38
CA THR A 225 22.22 -7.55 9.89
C THR A 225 21.00 -6.63 10.04
N PRO A 226 21.18 -5.30 10.15
CA PRO A 226 20.06 -4.36 10.11
C PRO A 226 19.29 -4.48 8.78
N PHE A 227 17.96 -4.53 8.84
CA PHE A 227 17.11 -4.67 7.66
C PHE A 227 16.46 -3.35 7.23
N PHE A 228 15.65 -2.76 8.11
CA PHE A 228 15.00 -1.46 7.90
C PHE A 228 14.83 -0.70 9.22
N ASN A 229 14.80 0.63 9.14
CA ASN A 229 14.55 1.52 10.27
C ASN A 229 13.66 2.68 9.81
N VAL A 230 12.46 2.78 10.38
CA VAL A 230 11.48 3.85 10.10
C VAL A 230 12.00 5.25 10.43
N ALA A 231 12.98 5.38 11.34
CA ALA A 231 13.58 6.67 11.66
C ALA A 231 14.41 7.27 10.51
N LYS A 232 14.61 6.53 9.40
CA LYS A 232 15.20 7.09 8.19
C LYS A 232 14.31 8.23 7.66
N PRO A 233 14.89 9.38 7.25
CA PRO A 233 14.11 10.47 6.68
C PRO A 233 13.32 10.00 5.45
N LYS A 234 12.06 10.38 5.39
CA LYS A 234 11.20 10.17 4.22
C LYS A 234 11.49 11.23 3.17
N THR A 235 11.28 10.89 1.91
CA THR A 235 11.34 11.87 0.82
C THR A 235 9.96 12.48 0.62
N GLU A 236 9.88 13.81 0.67
CA GLU A 236 8.62 14.52 0.45
C GLU A 236 8.24 14.51 -1.05
N PRO A 237 6.97 14.22 -1.39
CA PRO A 237 6.51 14.27 -2.76
C PRO A 237 6.40 15.70 -3.27
N ILE A 238 6.69 15.86 -4.56
CA ILE A 238 6.37 17.02 -5.36
C ILE A 238 5.00 16.80 -5.97
N ILE A 239 4.10 17.71 -5.65
CA ILE A 239 2.71 17.72 -6.11
C ILE A 239 2.45 19.10 -6.70
N ALA A 240 1.74 19.15 -7.83
CA ALA A 240 1.44 20.41 -8.50
C ALA A 240 0.69 21.37 -7.54
N PRO A 241 0.90 22.70 -7.67
CA PRO A 241 0.09 23.69 -6.96
C PRO A 241 -1.41 23.45 -7.19
N GLU A 242 -2.24 23.68 -6.16
CA GLU A 242 -3.67 23.34 -6.23
C GLU A 242 -4.42 24.05 -7.37
N ASP A 243 -3.98 25.24 -7.78
CA ASP A 243 -4.61 25.99 -8.88
C ASP A 243 -4.27 25.43 -10.27
N GLU A 244 -3.16 24.69 -10.38
CA GLU A 244 -2.69 24.02 -11.60
C GLU A 244 -3.22 22.59 -11.74
N GLN A 245 -3.72 22.00 -10.65
CA GLN A 245 -4.31 20.65 -10.62
C GLN A 245 -5.64 20.60 -11.36
N ASP A 246 -6.00 19.43 -11.91
CA ASP A 246 -7.36 19.17 -12.41
C ASP A 246 -8.41 19.27 -11.28
N PRO A 247 -9.65 19.75 -11.53
CA PRO A 247 -10.70 19.82 -10.52
C PRO A 247 -10.96 18.52 -9.73
N ILE A 248 -10.69 17.35 -10.32
CA ILE A 248 -10.90 16.05 -9.65
C ILE A 248 -9.65 15.55 -8.91
N GLU A 249 -8.52 16.26 -8.99
CA GLU A 249 -7.36 15.95 -8.18
C GLU A 249 -7.63 16.25 -6.71
N SER A 250 -7.34 15.23 -5.91
CA SER A 250 -7.48 15.13 -4.47
C SER A 250 -7.26 16.45 -3.70
N ARG A 251 -6.11 17.13 -3.85
CA ARG A 251 -5.83 18.34 -3.07
C ARG A 251 -6.74 19.49 -3.49
N ARG A 252 -6.85 19.75 -4.79
CA ARG A 252 -7.77 20.76 -5.34
C ARG A 252 -9.23 20.50 -4.95
N LEU A 253 -9.69 19.26 -5.07
CA LEU A 253 -11.06 18.84 -4.78
C LEU A 253 -11.43 19.09 -3.31
N TRP A 254 -10.54 18.70 -2.39
CA TRP A 254 -10.80 18.73 -0.96
C TRP A 254 -10.27 19.99 -0.26
N ARG A 255 -9.66 20.95 -0.97
CA ARG A 255 -8.95 22.10 -0.39
C ARG A 255 -9.78 22.90 0.61
N TYR A 256 -11.03 23.22 0.28
CA TYR A 256 -11.87 24.06 1.14
C TYR A 256 -12.35 23.30 2.37
N VAL A 257 -12.61 21.99 2.23
CA VAL A 257 -12.92 21.10 3.37
C VAL A 257 -11.69 21.01 4.29
N ALA A 258 -10.50 20.85 3.72
CA ALA A 258 -9.25 20.77 4.47
C ALA A 258 -8.93 22.09 5.21
N ASN A 259 -9.10 23.23 4.56
CA ASN A 259 -8.89 24.55 5.18
C ASN A 259 -9.84 24.77 6.36
N ALA A 260 -11.14 24.51 6.19
CA ALA A 260 -12.11 24.63 7.28
C ALA A 260 -11.79 23.69 8.46
N ILE A 261 -11.33 22.45 8.20
CA ILE A 261 -10.87 21.53 9.26
C ILE A 261 -9.65 22.09 9.98
N ASN A 262 -8.68 22.64 9.24
CA ASN A 262 -7.45 23.21 9.82
C ASN A 262 -7.72 24.45 10.68
N GLU A 263 -8.74 25.23 10.33
CA GLU A 263 -9.20 26.41 11.09
C GLU A 263 -10.12 26.03 12.27
N GLY A 264 -10.52 24.77 12.38
CA GLY A 264 -11.45 24.30 13.42
C GLY A 264 -12.92 24.61 13.14
N ASP A 265 -13.27 25.09 11.94
CA ASP A 265 -14.65 25.30 11.50
C ASP A 265 -15.27 24.00 10.97
N PHE A 266 -15.64 23.14 11.90
CA PHE A 266 -16.24 21.83 11.57
C PHE A 266 -17.62 21.94 10.93
N ALA A 267 -18.34 23.04 11.15
CA ALA A 267 -19.66 23.26 10.55
C ALA A 267 -19.51 23.50 9.05
N THR A 268 -18.64 24.46 8.67
CA THR A 268 -18.34 24.74 7.26
C THR A 268 -17.70 23.53 6.57
N ALA A 269 -16.77 22.85 7.23
CA ALA A 269 -16.18 21.62 6.69
C ALA A 269 -17.23 20.54 6.36
N SER A 270 -18.21 20.36 7.25
CA SER A 270 -19.29 19.38 7.06
C SER A 270 -20.21 19.76 5.91
N GLN A 271 -20.56 21.04 5.78
CA GLN A 271 -21.36 21.55 4.67
C GLN A 271 -20.65 21.35 3.32
N LEU A 272 -19.41 21.82 3.20
CA LEU A 272 -18.61 21.71 1.97
C LEU A 272 -18.42 20.25 1.55
N LYS A 273 -18.17 19.37 2.52
CA LYS A 273 -18.08 17.92 2.27
C LYS A 273 -19.40 17.37 1.74
N ALA A 274 -20.53 17.75 2.35
CA ALA A 274 -21.85 17.29 1.92
C ALA A 274 -22.17 17.75 0.48
N GLU A 275 -21.76 18.95 0.08
CA GLU A 275 -21.93 19.44 -1.29
C GLU A 275 -21.15 18.59 -2.30
N ILE A 276 -19.89 18.25 -2.03
CA ILE A 276 -19.07 17.39 -2.90
C ILE A 276 -19.74 16.01 -3.06
N GLU A 277 -20.16 15.40 -1.95
CA GLU A 277 -20.80 14.09 -1.98
C GLU A 277 -22.18 14.12 -2.66
N GLN A 278 -22.93 15.22 -2.51
CA GLN A 278 -24.23 15.38 -3.17
C GLN A 278 -24.07 15.51 -4.68
N ARG A 279 -23.11 16.31 -5.17
CA ARG A 279 -22.80 16.40 -6.61
C ARG A 279 -22.50 15.03 -7.20
N GLN A 280 -21.81 14.16 -6.47
CA GLN A 280 -21.54 12.79 -6.91
C GLN A 280 -22.79 11.90 -6.92
N ARG A 281 -23.67 12.01 -5.91
CA ARG A 281 -24.95 11.30 -5.91
C ARG A 281 -25.83 11.74 -7.08
N ASP A 282 -25.83 13.02 -7.40
CA ASP A 282 -26.62 13.58 -8.51
C ASP A 282 -26.11 13.08 -9.87
N LYS A 283 -24.79 13.01 -10.07
CA LYS A 283 -24.19 12.39 -11.28
C LYS A 283 -24.67 10.95 -11.49
N VAL A 284 -24.60 10.13 -10.44
CA VAL A 284 -25.06 8.73 -10.49
C VAL A 284 -26.57 8.66 -10.79
N LYS A 285 -27.37 9.52 -10.15
CA LYS A 285 -28.82 9.59 -10.38
C LYS A 285 -29.18 10.00 -11.80
N ASN A 286 -28.40 10.89 -12.41
CA ASN A 286 -28.57 11.36 -13.78
C ASN A 286 -28.05 10.36 -14.83
N GLY A 287 -27.41 9.26 -14.40
CA GLY A 287 -26.78 8.30 -15.31
C GLY A 287 -25.53 8.85 -15.99
N GLU A 288 -24.88 9.87 -15.42
CA GLU A 288 -23.62 10.41 -15.94
C GLU A 288 -22.49 9.41 -15.68
N GLU A 289 -21.84 8.95 -16.75
CA GLU A 289 -20.72 8.03 -16.67
C GLU A 289 -19.44 8.75 -16.21
N THR A 290 -18.72 8.15 -15.26
CA THR A 290 -17.39 8.64 -14.85
C THR A 290 -16.32 7.88 -15.62
N ILE A 291 -15.62 8.56 -16.51
CA ILE A 291 -14.52 7.99 -17.29
C ILE A 291 -13.26 7.95 -16.44
N LEU A 292 -12.72 6.75 -16.21
CA LEU A 292 -11.45 6.56 -15.53
C LEU A 292 -10.29 6.90 -16.46
N ARG A 293 -9.35 7.71 -15.96
CA ARG A 293 -8.25 8.28 -16.75
C ARG A 293 -7.02 7.39 -16.78
N PHE A 294 -6.74 6.67 -15.70
CA PHE A 294 -5.45 6.01 -15.51
C PHE A 294 -5.54 4.49 -15.52
N PHE A 295 -6.68 3.89 -15.17
CA PHE A 295 -6.79 2.44 -15.01
C PHE A 295 -7.97 1.85 -15.77
N ASP A 296 -7.80 0.61 -16.24
CA ASP A 296 -8.86 -0.24 -16.78
C ASP A 296 -8.98 -1.51 -15.91
N TRP A 297 -10.19 -2.06 -15.86
CA TRP A 297 -10.43 -3.35 -15.19
C TRP A 297 -10.10 -4.51 -16.13
N VAL A 298 -9.31 -5.46 -15.64
CA VAL A 298 -8.95 -6.70 -16.35
C VAL A 298 -9.41 -7.89 -15.52
N GLU A 299 -10.43 -8.61 -15.98
CA GLU A 299 -11.05 -9.71 -15.23
C GLU A 299 -10.12 -10.95 -15.11
N ASN A 300 -9.29 -11.21 -16.12
CA ASN A 300 -8.34 -12.34 -16.09
C ASN A 300 -6.90 -11.85 -16.13
N ASP A 301 -6.43 -11.28 -15.02
CA ASP A 301 -5.01 -10.93 -14.86
C ASP A 301 -4.17 -12.20 -14.71
N THR A 302 -3.61 -12.65 -15.83
CA THR A 302 -2.82 -13.88 -15.91
C THR A 302 -1.54 -13.81 -15.09
N VAL A 303 -0.92 -12.63 -14.95
CA VAL A 303 0.28 -12.46 -14.12
C VAL A 303 -0.06 -12.70 -12.66
N LYS A 304 -1.13 -12.05 -12.18
CA LYS A 304 -1.62 -12.28 -10.82
C LYS A 304 -1.98 -13.74 -10.60
N ASN A 305 -2.77 -14.34 -11.49
CA ASN A 305 -3.25 -15.71 -11.33
C ASN A 305 -2.10 -16.72 -11.30
N ASN A 306 -1.15 -16.63 -12.23
CA ASN A 306 0.01 -17.52 -12.30
C ASN A 306 0.89 -17.43 -11.05
N LEU A 307 1.15 -16.22 -10.55
CA LEU A 307 1.92 -16.03 -9.33
C LEU A 307 1.13 -16.50 -8.10
N GLU A 308 -0.17 -16.21 -8.05
CA GLU A 308 -1.02 -16.61 -6.95
C GLU A 308 -1.05 -18.13 -6.82
N GLU A 309 -1.16 -18.89 -7.92
CA GLU A 309 -1.12 -20.37 -7.92
C GLU A 309 0.12 -20.96 -7.23
N LEU A 310 1.26 -20.27 -7.24
CA LEU A 310 2.50 -20.72 -6.60
C LEU A 310 2.49 -20.60 -5.06
N ILE A 311 1.54 -19.86 -4.48
CA ILE A 311 1.46 -19.67 -3.02
C ILE A 311 0.97 -20.96 -2.36
N SER A 312 1.86 -21.67 -1.65
CA SER A 312 1.59 -22.96 -0.97
C SER A 312 1.04 -22.82 0.46
N GLY A 313 0.77 -21.60 0.93
CA GLY A 313 0.27 -21.32 2.29
C GLY A 313 -1.24 -21.09 2.38
N PRO A 314 -1.80 -21.05 3.61
CA PRO A 314 -3.19 -20.66 3.84
C PRO A 314 -3.44 -19.27 3.24
N ARG A 315 -4.50 -19.17 2.44
CA ARG A 315 -4.96 -17.91 1.85
C ARG A 315 -6.17 -17.42 2.62
N ASP A 316 -6.35 -16.11 2.62
CA ASP A 316 -7.60 -15.52 3.08
C ASP A 316 -8.60 -15.53 1.92
N ASP A 317 -9.33 -16.62 1.82
CA ASP A 317 -10.34 -16.91 0.80
C ASP A 317 -11.73 -16.33 1.13
N ARG A 318 -11.81 -15.47 2.16
CA ARG A 318 -13.03 -14.68 2.44
C ARG A 318 -13.38 -13.71 1.30
N TYR A 319 -12.42 -13.38 0.45
CA TYR A 319 -12.65 -12.60 -0.75
C TYR A 319 -11.73 -13.05 -1.89
N VAL A 320 -12.33 -13.49 -2.99
CA VAL A 320 -11.61 -13.87 -4.20
C VAL A 320 -11.74 -12.75 -5.23
N GLU A 321 -10.62 -12.16 -5.60
CA GLU A 321 -10.54 -11.18 -6.67
C GLU A 321 -10.68 -11.84 -8.02
N ARG A 322 -11.63 -11.34 -8.80
CA ARG A 322 -11.87 -11.78 -10.19
C ARG A 322 -11.13 -10.90 -11.19
N GLY A 323 -10.03 -10.27 -10.83
CA GLY A 323 -9.33 -9.36 -11.73
C GLY A 323 -8.56 -8.25 -11.04
N SER A 324 -8.03 -7.35 -11.86
CA SER A 324 -7.11 -6.31 -11.45
C SER A 324 -7.42 -4.98 -12.14
N TRP A 325 -7.23 -3.88 -11.42
CA TRP A 325 -7.17 -2.55 -12.01
C TRP A 325 -5.75 -2.26 -12.53
N ILE A 326 -5.61 -2.29 -13.85
CA ILE A 326 -4.32 -2.18 -14.54
C ILE A 326 -4.14 -0.77 -15.09
N TYR A 327 -2.94 -0.20 -14.90
CA TYR A 327 -2.62 1.11 -15.46
C TYR A 327 -2.63 1.09 -16.99
N LYS A 328 -3.29 2.07 -17.61
CA LYS A 328 -3.49 2.14 -19.07
C LYS A 328 -2.20 2.22 -19.88
N ARG A 329 -1.14 2.76 -19.28
CA ARG A 329 0.19 2.91 -19.89
C ARG A 329 1.22 2.09 -19.14
N LEU A 330 0.85 0.85 -18.80
CA LEU A 330 1.67 -0.06 -18.02
C LEU A 330 3.05 -0.27 -18.68
N SER A 331 4.12 0.13 -18.00
CA SER A 331 5.48 -0.19 -18.40
C SER A 331 5.91 -1.58 -17.95
N PHE A 332 6.88 -2.15 -18.69
CA PHE A 332 7.55 -3.42 -18.39
C PHE A 332 6.62 -4.64 -18.31
N ALA A 333 5.45 -4.57 -18.96
CA ALA A 333 4.64 -5.73 -19.27
C ALA A 333 5.28 -6.44 -20.48
N LYS A 334 6.16 -7.41 -20.23
CA LYS A 334 6.68 -8.29 -21.28
C LYS A 334 5.67 -9.38 -21.61
#